data_AF-A0A2E9EXD5-F1
#
_entry.id   AF-A0A2E9EXD5-F1
#
_cell.length_a   1.000
_cell.length_b   1.000
_cell.length_c   1.000
_cell.angle_alpha   90.00
_cell.angle_beta   90.00
_cell.angle_gamma   90.00
#
_symmetry.space_group_name_H-M   'P 1'
#
loop_
_entity.id
_entity.type
_entity.pdbx_description
1 polymer ?
#
loop_
_entity_poly.entity_id
_entity_poly.type
_entity_poly.pdbx_seq_one_letter_code
_entity_poly.pdbx_strand_id
1 'polypeptide(L)'
;MGSLKLGVNLDHVATLRQARYVDDFFNSEPDLIESVKKAVKGGADSITLHLREDRRHIQDRDLFEVKENFDTPLNLEMANVPEMVDNALKVMPEFVCMVPEKREELTTEGGLNIIQNFDALKATTETLKENEIIVSVFIDPDLNQIDSAASCGANAIELHTGKFANSCIESDRKHELSRLISAAKHAMGLGLKVNAGHGINSTNVISVLTIPNLSELNVGHHLISNSIFVGIEKSVSDFKKIISSYNELEF
;
A
#
# COMPACT_ATOMS: atom_id res chain seq x y z
N MET A 1 -8.04 -14.36 -15.92
CA MET A 1 -6.99 -13.32 -15.92
C MET A 1 -7.61 -12.06 -15.36
N GLY A 2 -7.16 -11.64 -14.19
CA GLY A 2 -7.63 -10.40 -13.57
C GLY A 2 -6.86 -9.21 -14.15
N SER A 3 -7.50 -8.05 -14.29
CA SER A 3 -6.76 -6.82 -14.58
C SER A 3 -5.99 -6.36 -13.35
N LEU A 4 -4.77 -5.86 -13.52
CA LEU A 4 -3.98 -5.26 -12.43
C LEU A 4 -4.77 -4.14 -11.74
N LYS A 5 -4.90 -4.23 -10.42
CA LYS A 5 -5.61 -3.26 -9.60
C LYS A 5 -4.75 -2.05 -9.24
N LEU A 6 -5.41 -0.94 -8.98
CA LEU A 6 -4.83 0.30 -8.49
C LEU A 6 -5.45 0.64 -7.13
N GLY A 7 -4.64 0.54 -6.08
CA GLY A 7 -4.95 1.14 -4.79
C GLY A 7 -4.44 2.58 -4.75
N VAL A 8 -5.31 3.51 -4.39
CA VAL A 8 -4.97 4.94 -4.32
C VAL A 8 -4.71 5.31 -2.87
N ASN A 9 -3.45 5.59 -2.53
CA ASN A 9 -3.10 6.09 -1.21
C ASN A 9 -3.37 7.61 -1.12
N LEU A 10 -4.16 8.02 -0.13
CA LEU A 10 -4.60 9.42 0.06
C LEU A 10 -3.96 10.11 1.28
N ASP A 11 -2.92 9.54 1.89
CA ASP A 11 -2.24 10.12 3.05
C ASP A 11 -1.77 11.55 2.81
N HIS A 12 -1.34 11.84 1.59
CA HIS A 12 -0.85 13.17 1.22
C HIS A 12 -1.94 14.20 0.96
N VAL A 13 -3.21 13.78 0.79
CA VAL A 13 -4.36 14.70 0.89
C VAL A 13 -4.47 15.18 2.33
N ALA A 14 -4.48 14.25 3.29
CA ALA A 14 -4.54 14.59 4.70
C ALA A 14 -3.28 15.34 5.17
N THR A 15 -2.10 15.03 4.62
CA THR A 15 -0.87 15.82 4.87
C THR A 15 -1.09 17.31 4.53
N LEU A 16 -1.69 17.60 3.37
CA LEU A 16 -1.98 18.98 2.96
C LEU A 16 -3.01 19.64 3.89
N ARG A 17 -4.00 18.88 4.36
CA ARG A 17 -5.00 19.34 5.34
C ARG A 17 -4.34 19.69 6.66
N GLN A 18 -3.55 18.76 7.23
CA GLN A 18 -2.86 18.96 8.51
C GLN A 18 -1.78 20.04 8.47
N ALA A 19 -1.29 20.42 7.29
CA ALA A 19 -0.39 21.57 7.15
C ALA A 19 -1.06 22.90 7.56
N ARG A 20 -2.40 22.98 7.49
CA ARG A 20 -3.17 24.18 7.85
C ARG A 20 -4.05 24.00 9.09
N TYR A 21 -4.61 22.81 9.29
CA TYR A 21 -5.61 22.54 10.31
C TYR A 21 -5.03 21.61 11.38
N VAL A 22 -4.92 22.11 12.61
CA VAL A 22 -4.44 21.31 13.75
C VAL A 22 -5.54 20.37 14.23
N ASP A 23 -6.77 20.89 14.31
CA ASP A 23 -8.00 20.15 14.55
C ASP A 23 -8.86 20.22 13.28
N ASP A 24 -9.73 19.22 13.08
CA ASP A 24 -10.61 19.27 11.91
C ASP A 24 -11.89 20.07 12.19
N PHE A 25 -12.08 21.10 11.37
CA PHE A 25 -13.28 21.91 11.37
C PHE A 25 -14.15 21.50 10.18
N PHE A 26 -15.44 21.84 10.21
CA PHE A 26 -16.38 21.54 9.12
C PHE A 26 -15.93 22.08 7.74
N ASN A 27 -14.97 22.99 7.71
CA ASN A 27 -14.42 23.63 6.52
C ASN A 27 -12.92 23.35 6.32
N SER A 28 -12.40 22.28 6.93
CA SER A 28 -11.03 21.83 6.67
C SER A 28 -10.88 21.40 5.21
N GLU A 29 -9.78 21.81 4.59
CA GLU A 29 -9.47 21.50 3.20
C GLU A 29 -8.01 21.02 3.06
N PRO A 30 -7.72 20.12 2.09
CA PRO A 30 -8.66 19.42 1.24
C PRO A 30 -9.51 18.38 1.99
N ASP A 31 -10.76 18.21 1.56
CA ASP A 31 -11.68 17.18 2.07
C ASP A 31 -11.26 15.79 1.54
N LEU A 32 -11.06 14.86 2.47
CA LEU A 32 -10.68 13.48 2.16
C LEU A 32 -11.83 12.73 1.48
N ILE A 33 -13.08 12.98 1.86
CA ILE A 33 -14.26 12.29 1.30
C ILE A 33 -14.47 12.69 -0.15
N GLU A 34 -14.37 13.97 -0.47
CA GLU A 34 -14.37 14.41 -1.87
C GLU A 34 -13.18 13.81 -2.64
N SER A 35 -12.01 13.70 -2.01
CA SER A 35 -10.84 13.08 -2.63
C SER A 35 -11.04 11.59 -2.95
N VAL A 36 -11.66 10.82 -2.05
CA VAL A 36 -12.06 9.42 -2.29
C VAL A 36 -13.06 9.33 -3.45
N LYS A 37 -14.11 10.16 -3.46
CA LYS A 37 -15.08 10.21 -4.58
C LYS A 37 -14.38 10.40 -5.93
N LYS A 38 -13.43 11.33 -6.00
CA LYS A 38 -12.65 11.57 -7.22
C LYS A 38 -11.74 10.40 -7.57
N ALA A 39 -11.08 9.78 -6.59
CA ALA A 39 -10.23 8.62 -6.83
C ALA A 39 -11.02 7.43 -7.38
N VAL A 40 -12.16 7.09 -6.76
CA VAL A 40 -13.06 6.03 -7.22
C VAL A 40 -13.59 6.33 -8.63
N LYS A 41 -14.02 7.56 -8.90
CA LYS A 41 -14.45 7.97 -10.25
C LYS A 41 -13.32 7.90 -11.29
N GLY A 42 -12.08 8.09 -10.86
CA GLY A 42 -10.88 7.90 -11.66
C GLY A 42 -10.54 6.43 -11.95
N GLY A 43 -11.18 5.47 -11.27
CA GLY A 43 -10.98 4.04 -11.46
C GLY A 43 -10.06 3.38 -10.42
N ALA A 44 -9.99 3.94 -9.21
CA ALA A 44 -9.39 3.26 -8.06
C ALA A 44 -10.17 1.96 -7.74
N ASP A 45 -9.46 0.85 -7.54
CA ASP A 45 -10.05 -0.43 -7.14
C ASP A 45 -10.08 -0.61 -5.61
N SER A 46 -9.21 0.11 -4.91
CA SER A 46 -9.13 0.19 -3.45
C SER A 46 -8.65 1.59 -3.03
N ILE A 47 -8.95 1.97 -1.79
CA ILE A 47 -8.42 3.18 -1.15
C ILE A 47 -7.45 2.75 -0.07
N THR A 48 -6.24 3.31 -0.08
CA THR A 48 -5.21 3.01 0.91
C THR A 48 -5.02 4.20 1.84
N LEU A 49 -5.02 3.96 3.15
CA LEU A 49 -4.78 4.99 4.17
C LEU A 49 -3.84 4.43 5.24
N HIS A 50 -2.80 5.18 5.59
CA HIS A 50 -1.89 4.83 6.69
C HIS A 50 -2.26 5.60 7.95
N LEU A 51 -2.89 4.89 8.90
CA LEU A 51 -3.08 5.41 10.25
C LEU A 51 -1.80 5.20 11.05
N ARG A 52 -1.04 6.28 11.21
CA ARG A 52 0.21 6.27 11.96
C ARG A 52 -0.02 6.40 13.47
N GLU A 53 0.88 5.84 14.28
CA GLU A 53 0.85 6.02 15.75
C GLU A 53 0.83 7.51 16.14
N ASP A 54 1.57 8.35 15.41
CA ASP A 54 1.68 9.78 15.67
C ASP A 54 0.60 10.65 14.99
N ARG A 55 -0.34 10.03 14.27
CA ARG A 55 -1.42 10.70 13.51
C ARG A 55 -0.93 11.87 12.67
N ARG A 56 0.24 11.74 12.05
CA ARG A 56 0.86 12.82 11.27
C ARG A 56 0.01 13.35 10.12
N HIS A 57 -0.85 12.50 9.54
CA HIS A 57 -1.73 12.85 8.43
C HIS A 57 -3.14 12.32 8.64
N ILE A 58 -3.34 11.03 8.40
CA ILE A 58 -4.63 10.35 8.59
C ILE A 58 -4.95 10.31 10.09
N GLN A 59 -6.19 10.65 10.41
CA GLN A 59 -6.77 10.65 11.75
C GLN A 59 -7.73 9.46 11.88
N ASP A 60 -8.04 9.03 13.10
CA ASP A 60 -8.91 7.86 13.35
C ASP A 60 -10.27 7.99 12.64
N ARG A 61 -10.87 9.18 12.70
CA ARG A 61 -12.16 9.47 12.07
C ARG A 61 -12.14 9.31 10.55
N ASP A 62 -11.01 9.58 9.89
CA ASP A 62 -10.90 9.50 8.44
C ASP A 62 -11.21 8.06 7.98
N LEU A 63 -10.77 7.06 8.76
CA LEU A 63 -11.02 5.66 8.48
C LEU A 63 -12.51 5.32 8.56
N PHE A 64 -13.18 5.76 9.62
CA PHE A 64 -14.62 5.52 9.80
C PHE A 64 -15.44 6.24 8.73
N GLU A 65 -15.14 7.51 8.44
CA GLU A 65 -15.86 8.27 7.42
C GLU A 65 -15.72 7.60 6.04
N VAL A 66 -14.53 7.11 5.67
CA VAL A 66 -14.35 6.37 4.41
C VAL A 66 -15.11 5.06 4.43
N LYS A 67 -15.04 4.29 5.52
CA LYS A 67 -15.74 3.00 5.61
C LYS A 67 -17.27 3.14 5.57
N GLU A 68 -17.81 4.20 6.14
CA GLU A 68 -19.26 4.45 6.18
C GLU A 68 -19.84 4.99 4.87
N ASN A 69 -19.02 5.66 4.04
CA ASN A 69 -19.49 6.38 2.85
C ASN A 69 -19.16 5.67 1.52
N PHE A 70 -18.34 4.63 1.51
CA PHE A 70 -17.88 3.98 0.28
C PHE A 70 -17.85 2.46 0.38
N ASP A 71 -18.34 1.79 -0.67
CA ASP A 71 -18.23 0.34 -0.85
C ASP A 71 -16.86 -0.09 -1.44
N THR A 72 -16.05 0.88 -1.87
CA THR A 72 -14.71 0.60 -2.38
C THR A 72 -13.83 0.04 -1.25
N PRO A 73 -13.15 -1.10 -1.45
CA PRO A 73 -12.33 -1.71 -0.41
C PRO A 73 -11.33 -0.75 0.22
N LEU A 74 -11.28 -0.75 1.55
CA LEU A 74 -10.30 -0.02 2.33
C LEU A 74 -9.10 -0.91 2.61
N ASN A 75 -7.91 -0.43 2.25
CA ASN A 75 -6.63 -0.99 2.65
C ASN A 75 -6.00 -0.11 3.74
N LEU A 76 -6.05 -0.59 4.98
CA LEU A 76 -5.48 0.11 6.13
C LEU A 76 -4.01 -0.27 6.30
N GLU A 77 -3.12 0.68 6.04
CA GLU A 77 -1.72 0.58 6.46
C GLU A 77 -1.60 0.93 7.95
N MET A 78 -0.86 0.12 8.71
CA MET A 78 -0.68 0.34 10.15
C MET A 78 0.58 -0.35 10.71
N ALA A 79 1.10 0.17 11.83
CA ALA A 79 2.10 -0.51 12.65
C ALA A 79 1.51 -1.73 13.40
N ASN A 80 2.38 -2.69 13.74
CA ASN A 80 1.99 -3.87 14.54
C ASN A 80 2.00 -3.57 16.05
N VAL A 81 1.06 -2.74 16.51
CA VAL A 81 0.91 -2.40 17.94
C VAL A 81 -0.55 -2.55 18.39
N PRO A 82 -0.82 -2.86 19.68
CA PRO A 82 -2.17 -3.17 20.15
C PRO A 82 -3.22 -2.10 19.81
N GLU A 83 -2.88 -0.81 19.95
CA GLU A 83 -3.80 0.29 19.62
C GLU A 83 -4.22 0.26 18.14
N MET A 84 -3.29 0.01 17.22
CA MET A 84 -3.60 -0.03 15.79
C MET A 84 -4.43 -1.26 15.44
N VAL A 85 -4.13 -2.41 16.04
CA VAL A 85 -4.91 -3.64 15.87
C VAL A 85 -6.35 -3.45 16.37
N ASP A 86 -6.52 -2.85 17.55
CA ASP A 86 -7.84 -2.52 18.09
C ASP A 86 -8.62 -1.56 17.16
N ASN A 87 -7.95 -0.59 16.55
CA ASN A 87 -8.55 0.31 15.58
C ASN A 87 -8.96 -0.42 14.30
N ALA A 88 -8.10 -1.30 13.76
CA ALA A 88 -8.43 -2.11 12.59
C ALA A 88 -9.66 -3.00 12.85
N LEU A 89 -9.76 -3.61 14.03
CA LEU A 89 -10.92 -4.45 14.41
C LEU A 89 -12.22 -3.65 14.62
N LYS A 90 -12.13 -2.35 14.92
CA LYS A 90 -13.31 -1.47 14.97
C LYS A 90 -13.74 -1.01 13.59
N VAL A 91 -12.78 -0.66 12.73
CA VAL A 91 -13.03 -0.17 11.37
C VAL A 91 -13.45 -1.31 10.43
N MET A 92 -12.93 -2.52 10.65
CA MET A 92 -13.13 -3.69 9.79
C MET A 92 -12.83 -3.40 8.31
N PRO A 93 -11.60 -2.96 7.97
CA PRO A 93 -11.19 -2.75 6.58
C PRO A 93 -11.11 -4.10 5.84
N GLU A 94 -11.27 -4.07 4.52
CA GLU A 94 -11.12 -5.27 3.69
C GLU A 94 -9.68 -5.79 3.70
N PHE A 95 -8.71 -4.88 3.73
CA PHE A 95 -7.29 -5.21 3.78
C PHE A 95 -6.61 -4.47 4.93
N VAL A 96 -5.63 -5.14 5.55
CA VAL A 96 -4.62 -4.50 6.40
C VAL A 96 -3.26 -4.76 5.78
N CYS A 97 -2.44 -3.74 5.63
CA CYS A 97 -1.03 -3.86 5.27
C CYS A 97 -0.17 -3.46 6.48
N MET A 98 0.50 -4.43 7.09
CA MET A 98 1.40 -4.14 8.21
C MET A 98 2.69 -3.50 7.68
N VAL A 99 2.99 -2.30 8.16
CA VAL A 99 4.15 -1.49 7.76
C VAL A 99 5.02 -1.17 8.98
N PRO A 100 6.34 -0.97 8.81
CA PRO A 100 7.20 -0.56 9.90
C PRO A 100 7.06 0.96 10.16
N GLU A 101 6.93 1.36 11.42
CA GLU A 101 6.92 2.79 11.81
C GLU A 101 8.14 3.17 12.66
N LYS A 102 8.65 2.23 13.45
CA LYS A 102 9.81 2.44 14.31
C LYS A 102 11.08 1.92 13.65
N ARG A 103 12.24 2.49 14.00
CA ARG A 103 13.53 2.10 13.39
C ARG A 103 13.89 0.66 13.68
N GLU A 104 13.46 0.13 14.81
CA GLU A 104 13.70 -1.23 15.28
C GLU A 104 12.92 -2.28 14.48
N GLU A 105 11.88 -1.87 13.76
CA GLU A 105 11.00 -2.72 12.95
C GLU A 105 11.47 -2.80 11.50
N LEU A 106 12.37 -1.89 11.10
CA LEU A 106 12.89 -1.80 9.74
C LEU A 106 13.98 -2.85 9.51
N THR A 107 13.99 -3.41 8.32
CA THR A 107 15.21 -3.98 7.73
C THR A 107 16.21 -2.87 7.40
N THR A 108 17.35 -3.23 6.81
CA THR A 108 18.31 -2.27 6.27
C THR A 108 17.78 -1.46 5.08
N GLU A 109 16.73 -1.93 4.40
CA GLU A 109 16.19 -1.29 3.20
C GLU A 109 14.88 -0.53 3.44
N GLY A 110 14.19 -0.80 4.55
CA GLY A 110 13.02 -0.05 5.00
C GLY A 110 11.71 -0.86 5.03
N GLY A 111 11.72 -2.10 4.57
CA GLY A 111 10.60 -3.04 4.77
C GLY A 111 10.49 -3.52 6.22
N LEU A 112 9.36 -4.14 6.55
CA LEU A 112 9.10 -4.76 7.83
C LEU A 112 10.01 -5.98 8.03
N ASN A 113 10.73 -6.04 9.14
CA ASN A 113 11.54 -7.20 9.49
C ASN A 113 10.68 -8.28 10.16
N ILE A 114 10.12 -9.18 9.36
CA ILE A 114 9.24 -10.25 9.82
C ILE A 114 10.01 -11.27 10.66
N ILE A 115 11.19 -11.67 10.22
CA ILE A 115 12.02 -12.68 10.90
C ILE A 115 12.26 -12.30 12.36
N GLN A 116 12.60 -11.04 12.61
CA GLN A 116 12.87 -10.55 13.97
C GLN A 116 11.62 -10.44 14.83
N ASN A 117 10.46 -10.19 14.24
CA ASN A 117 9.19 -9.94 14.93
C ASN A 117 8.15 -11.05 14.68
N PHE A 118 8.61 -12.25 14.34
CA PHE A 118 7.79 -13.32 13.75
C PHE A 118 6.58 -13.67 14.61
N ASP A 119 6.80 -13.95 15.90
CA ASP A 119 5.73 -14.39 16.81
C ASP A 119 4.66 -13.29 16.99
N ALA A 120 5.09 -12.04 17.12
CA ALA A 120 4.19 -10.90 17.26
C ALA A 120 3.37 -10.66 15.99
N LEU A 121 4.01 -10.71 14.82
CA LEU A 121 3.32 -10.52 13.53
C LEU A 121 2.40 -11.68 13.20
N LYS A 122 2.79 -12.91 13.54
CA LYS A 122 1.94 -14.10 13.39
C LYS A 122 0.68 -13.98 14.23
N ALA A 123 0.81 -13.62 15.52
CA ALA A 123 -0.35 -13.44 16.40
C ALA A 123 -1.32 -12.37 15.89
N THR A 124 -0.80 -11.23 15.41
CA THR A 124 -1.63 -10.18 14.80
C THR A 124 -2.28 -10.66 13.50
N THR A 125 -1.52 -11.36 12.65
CA THR A 125 -2.04 -11.92 11.39
C THR A 125 -3.19 -12.90 11.65
N GLU A 126 -3.05 -13.78 12.64
CA GLU A 126 -4.10 -14.72 13.05
C GLU A 126 -5.34 -13.96 13.55
N THR A 127 -5.15 -12.98 14.45
CA THR A 127 -6.24 -12.15 15.00
C THR A 127 -7.04 -11.43 13.91
N LEU A 128 -6.36 -10.78 12.96
CA LEU A 128 -7.01 -10.06 11.86
C LEU A 128 -7.75 -11.03 10.93
N LYS A 129 -7.15 -12.18 10.62
CA LYS A 129 -7.77 -13.18 9.73
C LYS A 129 -8.97 -13.88 10.35
N GLU A 130 -8.98 -14.12 11.66
CA GLU A 130 -10.16 -14.62 12.38
C GLU A 130 -11.36 -13.69 12.26
N ASN A 131 -11.11 -12.40 11.97
CA ASN A 131 -12.11 -11.38 11.70
C ASN A 131 -12.29 -11.10 10.19
N GLU A 132 -11.88 -12.04 9.34
CA GLU A 132 -12.04 -11.99 7.87
C GLU A 132 -11.29 -10.84 7.17
N ILE A 133 -10.34 -10.19 7.84
CA ILE A 133 -9.49 -9.14 7.26
C ILE A 133 -8.35 -9.80 6.46
N ILE A 134 -8.14 -9.35 5.23
CA ILE A 134 -7.06 -9.86 4.37
C ILE A 134 -5.75 -9.16 4.76
N VAL A 135 -4.75 -9.94 5.17
CA VAL A 135 -3.50 -9.40 5.70
C VAL A 135 -2.41 -9.38 4.62
N SER A 136 -1.86 -8.20 4.38
CA SER A 136 -0.63 -7.94 3.63
C SER A 136 0.49 -7.50 4.58
N VAL A 137 1.74 -7.72 4.18
CA VAL A 137 2.93 -7.25 4.90
C VAL A 137 3.87 -6.52 3.95
N PHE A 138 4.29 -5.32 4.32
CA PHE A 138 5.19 -4.50 3.52
C PHE A 138 6.64 -4.91 3.77
N ILE A 139 7.28 -5.54 2.79
CA ILE A 139 8.61 -6.13 2.94
C ILE A 139 9.52 -5.82 1.76
N ASP A 140 10.82 -5.93 1.99
CA ASP A 140 11.80 -5.86 0.91
C ASP A 140 11.67 -7.06 -0.04
N PRO A 141 12.20 -6.96 -1.27
CA PRO A 141 12.38 -8.11 -2.15
C PRO A 141 13.52 -9.02 -1.66
N ASP A 142 13.32 -9.64 -0.49
CA ASP A 142 14.19 -10.62 0.15
C ASP A 142 13.44 -11.94 0.34
N LEU A 143 14.05 -13.04 -0.09
CA LEU A 143 13.37 -14.35 -0.11
C LEU A 143 13.08 -14.87 1.30
N ASN A 144 13.94 -14.60 2.28
CA ASN A 144 13.74 -15.07 3.66
C ASN A 144 12.60 -14.30 4.35
N GLN A 145 12.46 -13.01 4.07
CA GLN A 145 11.31 -12.21 4.53
C GLN A 145 10.01 -12.74 3.91
N ILE A 146 10.03 -13.13 2.63
CA ILE A 146 8.86 -13.71 1.94
C ILE A 146 8.47 -15.08 2.52
N ASP A 147 9.44 -15.96 2.76
CA ASP A 147 9.21 -17.25 3.43
C ASP A 147 8.59 -17.06 4.82
N SER A 148 9.08 -16.04 5.54
CA SER A 148 8.56 -15.68 6.86
C SER A 148 7.15 -15.11 6.78
N ALA A 149 6.85 -14.26 5.79
CA ALA A 149 5.51 -13.74 5.53
C ALA A 149 4.49 -14.87 5.29
N ALA A 150 4.84 -15.84 4.43
CA ALA A 150 4.01 -17.02 4.18
C ALA A 150 3.80 -17.83 5.48
N SER A 151 4.85 -18.02 6.26
CA SER A 151 4.80 -18.79 7.52
C SER A 151 4.04 -18.07 8.64
N CYS A 152 4.00 -16.73 8.65
CA CYS A 152 3.11 -15.93 9.50
C CYS A 152 1.63 -16.06 9.10
N GLY A 153 1.35 -16.62 7.93
CA GLY A 153 -0.01 -16.80 7.42
C GLY A 153 -0.56 -15.58 6.69
N ALA A 154 0.28 -14.64 6.24
CA ALA A 154 -0.16 -13.51 5.45
C ALA A 154 -0.86 -13.98 4.16
N ASN A 155 -1.85 -13.21 3.69
CA ASN A 155 -2.55 -13.48 2.43
C ASN A 155 -1.80 -12.88 1.23
N ALA A 156 -1.10 -11.78 1.47
CA ALA A 156 -0.37 -11.02 0.47
C ALA A 156 0.93 -10.48 1.05
N ILE A 157 1.82 -10.06 0.15
CA ILE A 157 2.96 -9.21 0.47
C ILE A 157 2.87 -7.94 -0.37
N GLU A 158 3.38 -6.84 0.15
CA GLU A 158 3.66 -5.64 -0.64
C GLU A 158 5.17 -5.43 -0.74
N LEU A 159 5.70 -5.58 -1.96
CA LEU A 159 7.12 -5.46 -2.21
C LEU A 159 7.55 -3.99 -2.18
N HIS A 160 8.55 -3.69 -1.36
CA HIS A 160 9.13 -2.36 -1.25
C HIS A 160 9.90 -2.00 -2.53
N THR A 161 9.30 -1.13 -3.34
CA THR A 161 9.88 -0.65 -4.61
C THR A 161 10.77 0.60 -4.45
N GLY A 162 11.09 1.03 -3.22
CA GLY A 162 11.76 2.30 -2.95
C GLY A 162 13.17 2.39 -3.50
N LYS A 163 13.99 1.35 -3.32
CA LYS A 163 15.34 1.29 -3.91
C LYS A 163 15.30 1.36 -5.44
N PHE A 164 14.38 0.63 -6.07
CA PHE A 164 14.14 0.71 -7.51
C PHE A 164 13.73 2.13 -7.95
N ALA A 165 12.77 2.74 -7.26
CA ALA A 165 12.21 4.04 -7.62
C ALA A 165 13.22 5.19 -7.48
N ASN A 166 14.08 5.12 -6.46
CA ASN A 166 15.06 6.16 -6.13
C ASN A 166 16.45 5.94 -6.79
N SER A 167 16.63 4.86 -7.55
CA SER A 167 17.90 4.57 -8.21
C SER A 167 18.19 5.57 -9.35
N CYS A 168 19.25 6.36 -9.20
CA CYS A 168 19.72 7.28 -10.24
C CYS A 168 20.57 6.59 -11.32
N ILE A 169 21.08 5.38 -11.03
CA ILE A 169 21.99 4.64 -11.91
C ILE A 169 21.21 3.49 -12.58
N GLU A 170 21.34 3.37 -13.90
CA GLU A 170 20.59 2.39 -14.68
C GLU A 170 20.92 0.94 -14.30
N SER A 171 22.17 0.63 -13.97
CA SER A 171 22.58 -0.70 -13.51
C SER A 171 21.88 -1.09 -12.21
N ASP A 172 21.80 -0.14 -11.28
CA ASP A 172 21.23 -0.36 -9.95
C ASP A 172 19.72 -0.55 -10.09
N ARG A 173 19.08 0.30 -10.90
CA ARG A 173 17.66 0.17 -11.23
C ARG A 173 17.33 -1.20 -11.85
N LYS A 174 18.15 -1.71 -12.78
CA LYS A 174 17.99 -3.05 -13.36
C LYS A 174 18.22 -4.17 -12.35
N HIS A 175 19.18 -3.99 -11.45
CA HIS A 175 19.44 -4.94 -10.37
C HIS A 175 18.25 -5.03 -9.43
N GLU A 176 17.72 -3.90 -8.96
CA GLU A 176 16.55 -3.85 -8.08
C GLU A 176 15.29 -4.41 -8.77
N LEU A 177 15.09 -4.12 -10.05
CA LEU A 177 14.00 -4.73 -10.82
C LEU A 177 14.13 -6.27 -10.88
N SER A 178 15.34 -6.78 -11.06
CA SER A 178 15.59 -8.23 -11.07
C SER A 178 15.30 -8.87 -9.71
N ARG A 179 15.65 -8.18 -8.60
CA ARG A 179 15.28 -8.62 -7.25
C ARG A 179 13.77 -8.69 -7.08
N LEU A 180 13.03 -7.65 -7.48
CA LEU A 180 11.57 -7.61 -7.44
C LEU A 180 10.93 -8.74 -8.25
N ILE A 181 11.43 -9.03 -9.46
CA ILE A 181 10.94 -10.14 -10.28
C ILE A 181 11.18 -11.49 -9.58
N SER A 182 12.36 -11.70 -9.01
CA SER A 182 12.68 -12.95 -8.30
C SER A 182 11.80 -13.12 -7.06
N ALA A 183 11.61 -12.05 -6.29
CA ALA A 183 10.74 -12.02 -5.13
C ALA A 183 9.29 -12.36 -5.49
N ALA A 184 8.74 -11.74 -6.53
CA ALA A 184 7.36 -12.00 -6.96
C ALA A 184 7.14 -13.44 -7.43
N LYS A 185 8.11 -14.03 -8.15
CA LYS A 185 8.07 -15.45 -8.55
C LYS A 185 8.08 -16.38 -7.35
N HIS A 186 8.93 -16.09 -6.37
CA HIS A 186 9.03 -16.88 -5.14
C HIS A 186 7.74 -16.81 -4.32
N ALA A 187 7.22 -15.60 -4.10
CA ALA A 187 5.97 -15.37 -3.39
C ALA A 187 4.77 -16.09 -4.03
N MET A 188 4.67 -16.08 -5.37
CA MET A 188 3.67 -16.87 -6.08
C MET A 188 3.80 -18.36 -5.76
N GLY A 189 5.01 -18.92 -5.74
CA GLY A 189 5.26 -20.32 -5.42
C GLY A 189 4.79 -20.72 -4.01
N LEU A 190 4.67 -19.75 -3.10
CA LEU A 190 4.13 -19.91 -1.74
C LEU A 190 2.63 -19.61 -1.62
N GLY A 191 1.97 -19.26 -2.72
CA GLY A 191 0.54 -18.91 -2.75
C GLY A 191 0.21 -17.51 -2.24
N LEU A 192 1.21 -16.63 -2.09
CA LEU A 192 1.01 -15.24 -1.69
C LEU A 192 0.59 -14.38 -2.89
N LYS A 193 -0.37 -13.48 -2.68
CA LYS A 193 -0.62 -12.37 -3.62
C LYS A 193 0.52 -11.36 -3.52
N VAL A 194 0.89 -10.76 -4.65
CA VAL A 194 2.00 -9.80 -4.72
C VAL A 194 1.48 -8.42 -5.06
N ASN A 195 1.62 -7.49 -4.14
CA ASN A 195 1.39 -6.07 -4.33
C ASN A 195 2.73 -5.32 -4.41
N ALA A 196 2.70 -4.07 -4.86
CA ALA A 196 3.83 -3.13 -4.83
C ALA A 196 3.31 -1.69 -4.90
N GLY A 197 4.17 -0.67 -4.88
CA GLY A 197 3.72 0.68 -5.26
C GLY A 197 4.48 1.86 -4.64
N HIS A 198 5.26 1.63 -3.58
CA HIS A 198 6.06 2.68 -2.95
C HIS A 198 7.04 3.35 -3.94
N GLY A 199 6.88 4.66 -4.14
CA GLY A 199 7.73 5.46 -5.05
C GLY A 199 7.44 5.26 -6.54
N ILE A 200 6.40 4.50 -6.90
CA ILE A 200 6.02 4.29 -8.30
C ILE A 200 5.34 5.55 -8.86
N ASN A 201 5.66 5.86 -10.11
CA ASN A 201 5.17 7.02 -10.84
C ASN A 201 4.92 6.70 -12.32
N SER A 202 4.31 7.63 -13.06
CA SER A 202 3.93 7.42 -14.47
C SER A 202 5.09 7.11 -15.41
N THR A 203 6.35 7.35 -15.02
CA THR A 203 7.53 7.08 -15.84
C THR A 203 8.16 5.73 -15.53
N ASN A 204 8.29 5.37 -14.24
CA ASN A 204 8.96 4.14 -13.83
C ASN A 204 8.01 2.92 -13.76
N VAL A 205 6.68 3.13 -13.73
CA VAL A 205 5.70 2.04 -13.63
C VAL A 205 5.82 1.05 -14.78
N ILE A 206 6.23 1.50 -15.98
CA ILE A 206 6.41 0.62 -17.15
C ILE A 206 7.37 -0.53 -16.87
N SER A 207 8.44 -0.30 -16.11
CA SER A 207 9.37 -1.35 -15.72
C SER A 207 8.76 -2.28 -14.67
N VAL A 208 7.98 -1.74 -13.73
CA VAL A 208 7.25 -2.50 -12.70
C VAL A 208 6.25 -3.47 -13.33
N LEU A 209 5.63 -3.11 -14.45
CA LEU A 209 4.72 -3.98 -15.20
C LEU A 209 5.39 -5.26 -15.76
N THR A 210 6.72 -5.38 -15.67
CA THR A 210 7.44 -6.63 -16.01
C THR A 210 7.50 -7.63 -14.85
N ILE A 211 7.13 -7.20 -13.63
CA ILE A 211 7.06 -8.08 -12.46
C ILE A 211 5.84 -9.00 -12.62
N PRO A 212 6.02 -10.33 -12.52
CA PRO A 212 4.92 -11.28 -12.64
C PRO A 212 3.96 -11.24 -11.46
N ASN A 213 2.71 -11.65 -11.71
CA ASN A 213 1.67 -11.90 -10.70
C ASN A 213 1.37 -10.71 -9.77
N LEU A 214 1.56 -9.49 -10.27
CA LEU A 214 1.11 -8.31 -9.55
C LEU A 214 -0.41 -8.35 -9.45
N SER A 215 -0.90 -8.27 -8.21
CA SER A 215 -2.32 -8.24 -7.88
C SER A 215 -2.81 -6.79 -7.81
N GLU A 216 -2.05 -5.91 -7.18
CA GLU A 216 -2.39 -4.50 -6.98
C GLU A 216 -1.15 -3.60 -6.90
N LEU A 217 -1.25 -2.39 -7.45
CA LEU A 217 -0.29 -1.31 -7.21
C LEU A 217 -0.88 -0.27 -6.27
N ASN A 218 -0.30 -0.09 -5.08
CA ASN A 218 -0.66 0.91 -4.09
C ASN A 218 0.16 2.19 -4.28
N VAL A 219 -0.42 3.19 -4.95
CA VAL A 219 0.30 4.42 -5.34
C VAL A 219 -0.31 5.63 -4.64
N GLY A 220 0.52 6.42 -3.96
CA GLY A 220 0.08 7.61 -3.22
C GLY A 220 0.66 8.91 -3.76
N HIS A 221 1.85 9.26 -3.28
CA HIS A 221 2.48 10.57 -3.49
C HIS A 221 2.49 11.05 -4.95
N HIS A 222 2.76 10.18 -5.92
CA HIS A 222 2.74 10.53 -7.35
C HIS A 222 1.35 11.00 -7.80
N LEU A 223 0.30 10.27 -7.44
CA LEU A 223 -1.07 10.59 -7.84
C LEU A 223 -1.52 11.93 -7.24
N ILE A 224 -1.23 12.15 -5.96
CA ILE A 224 -1.56 13.41 -5.28
C ILE A 224 -0.73 14.57 -5.84
N SER A 225 0.58 14.39 -6.05
CA SER A 225 1.44 15.42 -6.64
C SER A 225 0.96 15.84 -8.02
N ASN A 226 0.64 14.88 -8.89
CA ASN A 226 0.13 15.17 -10.23
C ASN A 226 -1.29 15.81 -10.18
N SER A 227 -2.10 15.46 -9.17
CA SER A 227 -3.45 16.00 -9.00
C SER A 227 -3.48 17.51 -8.74
N ILE A 228 -2.38 18.10 -8.25
CA ILE A 228 -2.26 19.56 -8.09
C ILE A 228 -2.44 20.27 -9.44
N PHE A 229 -2.07 19.62 -10.54
CA PHE A 229 -2.15 20.20 -11.88
C PHE A 229 -3.41 19.81 -12.65
N VAL A 230 -3.90 18.58 -12.47
CA VAL A 230 -4.97 18.01 -13.31
C VAL A 230 -6.22 17.56 -12.54
N GLY A 231 -6.21 17.63 -11.21
CA GLY A 231 -7.22 17.07 -10.33
C GLY A 231 -7.06 15.56 -10.09
N ILE A 232 -7.60 15.07 -8.97
CA ILE A 232 -7.44 13.67 -8.51
C ILE A 232 -8.03 12.69 -9.52
N GLU A 233 -9.27 12.92 -9.98
CA GLU A 233 -9.98 12.03 -10.91
C GLU A 233 -9.16 11.77 -12.18
N LYS A 234 -8.61 12.82 -12.79
CA LYS A 234 -7.79 12.70 -14.00
C LYS A 234 -6.44 12.05 -13.71
N SER A 235 -5.81 12.40 -12.59
CA SER A 235 -4.53 11.80 -12.17
C SER A 235 -4.65 10.28 -12.03
N VAL A 236 -5.70 9.81 -11.34
CA VAL A 236 -5.99 8.38 -11.16
C VAL A 236 -6.36 7.72 -12.49
N SER A 237 -7.25 8.33 -13.28
CA SER A 237 -7.67 7.75 -14.56
C SER A 237 -6.54 7.60 -15.57
N ASP A 238 -5.64 8.59 -15.65
CA ASP A 238 -4.49 8.51 -16.53
C ASP A 238 -3.50 7.44 -16.05
N PHE A 239 -3.27 7.31 -14.74
CA PHE A 239 -2.41 6.25 -14.20
C PHE A 239 -3.01 4.86 -14.41
N LYS A 240 -4.32 4.70 -14.20
CA LYS A 240 -5.05 3.44 -14.42
C LYS A 240 -4.93 2.96 -15.87
N LYS A 241 -4.98 3.88 -16.85
CA LYS A 241 -4.76 3.57 -18.27
C LYS A 241 -3.34 3.11 -18.58
N ILE A 242 -2.33 3.61 -17.86
CA ILE A 242 -0.95 3.15 -18.05
C ILE A 242 -0.84 1.68 -17.62
N ILE A 243 -1.37 1.36 -16.43
CA ILE A 243 -1.26 0.01 -15.86
C ILE A 243 -2.22 -1.00 -16.49
N SER A 244 -3.25 -0.57 -17.22
CA SER A 244 -4.16 -1.48 -17.94
C SER A 244 -3.47 -2.24 -19.07
N SER A 245 -2.25 -1.85 -19.45
CA SER A 245 -1.40 -2.60 -20.38
C SER A 245 -0.75 -3.84 -19.75
N TYR A 246 -0.88 -4.02 -18.43
CA TYR A 246 -0.37 -5.19 -17.73
C TYR A 246 -1.09 -6.46 -18.20
N ASN A 247 -0.33 -7.37 -18.79
CA ASN A 247 -0.78 -8.71 -19.11
C ASN A 247 -0.08 -9.66 -18.14
N GLU A 248 -0.84 -10.53 -17.49
CA GLU A 248 -0.27 -11.63 -16.70
C GLU A 248 0.68 -12.42 -17.62
N LEU A 249 1.98 -12.36 -17.32
CA LEU A 249 2.98 -13.13 -18.04
C LEU A 249 2.83 -14.58 -17.58
N GLU A 250 2.38 -15.46 -18.46
CA GLU A 250 2.42 -16.91 -18.23
C GLU A 250 3.89 -17.34 -18.11
N PHE A 251 4.28 -17.89 -16.96
CA PHE A 251 5.61 -18.45 -16.69
C PHE A 251 5.52 -19.94 -16.40
#